data_AF-A0AAF0MSA5-F1
#
_entry.id   AF-A0AAF0MSA5-F1
#
_cell.length_a   1.000
_cell.length_b   1.000
_cell.length_c   1.000
_cell.angle_alpha   90.00
_cell.angle_beta   90.00
_cell.angle_gamma   90.00
#
_symmetry.space_group_name_H-M   'P 1'
#
loop_
_entity.id
_entity.type
_entity.pdbx_description
1 polymer ?
#
loop_
_entity_poly.entity_id
_entity_poly.type
_entity_poly.pdbx_seq_one_letter_code
_entity_poly.pdbx_strand_id
1 'polypeptide(L)'
;MSNPSTDAQTMSIPIGKKLDGRESVASEPHDYDDLPEEVKKFVSDRYGRKKPERTAIQKLEGKHMLSLILYLDNMAPVIKTDIYNDVARSSSMLERIDDLEEMGIVKIYATGRTNNKVVTMTDKGRKVAKIVREMVSIAEDNR
;
A
#
# COMPACT_ATOMS: atom_id res chain seq x y z
N MET A 1 -11.49 23.89 48.77
CA MET A 1 -10.93 22.59 48.36
C MET A 1 -10.91 22.58 46.85
N SER A 2 -9.73 22.80 46.27
CA SER A 2 -9.54 23.00 44.84
C SER A 2 -9.32 21.64 44.16
N ASN A 3 -10.10 21.33 43.13
CA ASN A 3 -9.75 20.28 42.18
C ASN A 3 -8.68 20.83 41.23
N PRO A 4 -7.58 20.10 40.96
CA PRO A 4 -6.69 20.45 39.87
C PRO A 4 -7.33 19.95 38.57
N SER A 5 -7.86 20.86 37.75
CA SER A 5 -8.16 20.57 36.35
C SER A 5 -6.82 20.41 35.62
N THR A 6 -6.44 19.17 35.34
CA THR A 6 -5.33 18.86 34.46
C THR A 6 -5.78 19.17 33.03
N ASP A 7 -5.42 20.35 32.54
CA ASP A 7 -5.58 20.74 31.14
C ASP A 7 -4.68 19.87 30.26
N ALA A 8 -5.16 18.69 29.89
CA ALA A 8 -4.56 17.89 28.84
C ALA A 8 -4.86 18.55 27.49
N GLN A 9 -4.04 19.55 27.12
CA GLN A 9 -4.04 20.12 25.78
C GLN A 9 -3.77 19.00 24.77
N THR A 10 -4.79 18.69 23.98
CA THR A 10 -4.73 17.63 22.97
C THR A 10 -4.01 18.17 21.74
N MET A 11 -2.72 17.88 21.61
CA MET A 11 -1.97 18.24 20.39
C MET A 11 -2.36 17.31 19.23
N SER A 12 -2.76 17.92 18.12
CA SER A 12 -3.15 17.25 16.88
C SER A 12 -1.90 17.00 16.02
N ILE A 13 -1.56 15.72 15.79
CA ILE A 13 -0.47 15.34 14.88
C ILE A 13 -1.07 15.03 13.49
N PRO A 14 -0.66 15.73 12.41
CA PRO A 14 -1.24 15.53 11.10
C PRO A 14 -0.83 14.18 10.49
N ILE A 15 -1.78 13.24 10.44
CA ILE A 15 -1.70 12.07 9.56
C ILE A 15 -2.28 12.50 8.21
N GLY A 16 -1.49 12.38 7.14
CA GLY A 16 -1.73 12.97 5.82
C GLY A 16 -3.19 12.99 5.34
N LYS A 17 -3.63 14.20 4.93
CA LYS A 17 -4.83 14.57 4.15
C LYS A 17 -6.11 13.70 4.30
N LYS A 18 -7.00 14.24 5.13
CA LYS A 18 -8.49 14.20 5.19
C LYS A 18 -9.23 12.90 4.80
N LEU A 19 -9.82 12.27 5.81
CA LEU A 19 -11.02 11.45 5.69
C LEU A 19 -12.18 12.17 6.39
N ASP A 20 -13.23 12.42 5.62
CA ASP A 20 -14.61 12.77 6.02
C ASP A 20 -14.84 14.00 6.90
N GLY A 21 -15.34 15.08 6.27
CA GLY A 21 -16.45 15.94 6.70
C GLY A 21 -16.47 16.59 8.11
N ARG A 22 -15.53 16.26 8.99
CA ARG A 22 -15.34 16.88 10.29
C ARG A 22 -14.52 18.14 10.05
N GLU A 23 -14.98 19.26 10.60
CA GLU A 23 -14.18 20.48 10.64
C GLU A 23 -12.84 20.14 11.31
N SER A 24 -11.78 20.11 10.51
CA SER A 24 -10.43 20.06 11.01
C SER A 24 -10.23 21.36 11.79
N VAL A 25 -10.10 21.27 13.11
CA VAL A 25 -9.51 22.37 13.89
C VAL A 25 -8.12 22.57 13.30
N ALA A 26 -7.99 23.58 12.45
CA ALA A 26 -6.76 23.91 11.77
C ALA A 26 -5.82 24.53 12.81
N SER A 27 -5.17 23.68 13.61
CA SER A 27 -3.93 24.08 14.26
C SER A 27 -2.87 24.17 13.15
N GLU A 28 -2.11 25.25 13.12
CA GLU A 28 -0.97 25.35 12.22
C GLU A 28 -0.07 24.12 12.41
N PRO A 29 0.44 23.50 11.32
CA PRO A 29 1.33 22.36 11.44
C PRO A 29 2.55 22.76 12.28
N HIS A 30 2.78 22.11 13.43
CA HIS A 30 4.00 22.29 14.18
C HIS A 30 5.18 21.72 13.39
N ASP A 31 6.29 22.47 13.31
CA ASP A 31 7.52 21.98 12.73
C ASP A 31 8.01 20.75 13.54
N TYR A 32 8.63 19.78 12.86
CA TYR A 32 9.16 18.59 13.52
C TYR A 32 10.17 18.95 14.61
N ASP A 33 10.97 20.00 14.36
CA ASP A 33 11.99 20.47 15.30
C ASP A 33 11.40 21.08 16.57
N ASP A 34 10.14 21.52 16.53
CA ASP A 34 9.41 22.10 17.66
C ASP A 34 8.63 21.05 18.48
N LEU A 35 8.63 19.79 18.05
CA LEU A 35 7.92 18.73 18.77
C LEU A 35 8.62 18.38 20.09
N PRO A 36 7.89 17.99 21.14
CA PRO A 36 8.47 17.43 22.36
C PRO A 36 9.37 16.23 22.04
N GLU A 37 10.49 16.09 22.76
CA GLU A 37 11.46 15.01 22.52
C GLU A 37 10.86 13.60 22.64
N GLU A 38 9.87 13.41 23.51
CA GLU A 38 9.11 12.16 23.60
C GLU A 38 8.31 11.84 22.33
N VAL A 39 7.80 12.87 21.65
CA VAL A 39 7.06 12.74 20.38
C VAL A 39 8.05 12.50 19.24
N LYS A 40 9.17 13.24 19.18
CA LYS A 40 10.24 12.99 18.20
C LYS A 40 10.75 11.56 18.31
N LYS A 41 11.03 11.08 19.52
CA LYS A 41 11.45 9.70 19.78
C LYS A 41 10.38 8.69 19.35
N PHE A 42 9.11 8.93 19.66
CA PHE A 42 8.02 8.05 19.21
C PHE A 42 7.91 7.99 17.68
N VAL A 43 8.01 9.14 17.01
CA VAL A 43 7.99 9.27 15.55
C VAL A 43 9.20 8.54 14.96
N SER A 44 10.42 8.82 15.42
CA SER A 44 11.63 8.13 14.96
C SER A 44 11.58 6.62 15.19
N ASP A 45 11.09 6.16 16.35
CA ASP A 45 10.95 4.74 16.67
C ASP A 45 9.89 4.05 15.79
N ARG A 46 8.91 4.80 15.28
CA ARG A 46 7.84 4.28 14.42
C ARG A 46 8.22 4.27 12.95
N TYR A 47 8.88 5.31 12.46
CA TYR A 47 9.34 5.40 11.06
C TYR A 47 10.68 4.68 10.83
N GLY A 48 11.48 4.47 11.89
CA GLY A 48 12.73 3.71 11.86
C GLY A 48 12.56 2.20 11.99
N ARG A 49 11.35 1.71 12.34
CA ARG A 49 11.05 0.27 12.29
C ARG A 49 11.06 -0.19 10.84
N LYS A 50 12.08 -0.98 10.47
CA LYS A 50 12.01 -1.78 9.24
C LYS A 50 10.74 -2.61 9.29
N LYS A 51 9.88 -2.47 8.27
CA LYS A 51 8.75 -3.38 8.07
C LYS A 51 9.34 -4.80 8.09
N PRO A 52 8.78 -5.73 8.88
CA PRO A 52 9.30 -7.09 8.93
C PRO A 52 9.32 -7.66 7.52
N GLU A 53 10.44 -8.25 7.12
CA GLU A 53 10.59 -8.85 5.81
C GLU A 53 9.55 -9.97 5.66
N ARG A 54 8.70 -9.86 4.64
CA ARG A 54 7.66 -10.85 4.38
C ARG A 54 8.19 -11.93 3.46
N THR A 55 7.90 -13.18 3.78
CA THR A 55 8.19 -14.31 2.89
C THR A 55 7.34 -14.21 1.61
N ALA A 56 7.74 -14.91 0.55
CA ALA A 56 7.00 -14.93 -0.71
C ALA A 56 5.53 -15.36 -0.52
N ILE A 57 5.27 -16.36 0.34
CA ILE A 57 3.91 -16.82 0.61
C ILE A 57 3.09 -15.73 1.33
N GLN A 58 3.66 -15.03 2.30
CA GLN A 58 2.98 -13.93 3.00
C GLN A 58 2.64 -12.76 2.08
N LYS A 59 3.48 -12.48 1.07
CA LYS A 59 3.18 -11.49 0.03
C LYS A 59 2.03 -11.95 -0.85
N LEU A 60 2.01 -13.22 -1.25
CA LEU A 60 0.97 -13.83 -2.10
C LEU A 60 -0.39 -14.00 -1.41
N GLU A 61 -0.40 -14.25 -0.10
CA GLU A 61 -1.60 -14.29 0.74
C GLU A 61 -2.23 -12.90 0.93
N GLY A 62 -1.50 -11.84 0.58
CA GLY A 62 -1.98 -10.47 0.65
C GLY A 62 -3.30 -10.29 -0.09
N LYS A 63 -4.23 -9.54 0.53
CA LYS A 63 -5.56 -9.25 -0.05
C LYS A 63 -5.43 -8.80 -1.51
N HIS A 64 -6.21 -9.41 -2.41
CA HIS A 64 -6.22 -9.14 -3.87
C HIS A 64 -4.94 -9.49 -4.65
N MET A 65 -3.91 -10.08 -4.04
CA MET A 65 -2.65 -10.34 -4.75
C MET A 65 -2.80 -11.35 -5.88
N LEU A 66 -3.47 -12.49 -5.63
CA LEU A 66 -3.72 -13.48 -6.67
C LEU A 66 -4.63 -12.93 -7.78
N SER A 67 -5.67 -12.18 -7.42
CA SER A 67 -6.55 -11.51 -8.39
C SER A 67 -5.79 -10.49 -9.24
N LEU A 68 -4.86 -9.74 -8.64
CA LEU A 68 -3.99 -8.81 -9.36
C LEU A 68 -3.08 -9.53 -10.36
N ILE A 69 -2.46 -10.65 -9.96
CA ILE A 69 -1.62 -11.47 -10.86
C ILE A 69 -2.43 -11.97 -12.06
N LEU A 70 -3.64 -12.51 -11.82
CA LEU A 70 -4.51 -12.99 -12.88
C LEU A 70 -5.00 -11.87 -13.80
N TYR A 71 -5.33 -10.70 -13.24
CA TYR A 71 -5.70 -9.52 -14.01
C TYR A 71 -4.54 -9.07 -14.92
N LEU A 72 -3.34 -8.93 -14.37
CA LEU A 72 -2.16 -8.50 -15.11
C LEU A 72 -1.77 -9.49 -16.21
N ASP A 73 -1.93 -10.80 -16.00
CA ASP A 73 -1.64 -11.78 -17.04
C ASP A 73 -2.54 -11.64 -18.28
N ASN A 74 -3.80 -11.22 -18.07
CA ASN A 74 -4.77 -11.00 -19.15
C ASN A 74 -4.66 -9.60 -19.78
N MET A 75 -4.42 -8.57 -18.97
CA MET A 75 -4.58 -7.18 -19.39
C MET A 75 -3.27 -6.43 -19.63
N ALA A 76 -2.13 -6.92 -19.12
CA ALA A 76 -0.87 -6.20 -19.27
C ALA A 76 -0.46 -6.05 -20.75
N PRO A 77 0.09 -4.89 -21.16
CA PRO A 77 0.51 -3.76 -20.32
C PRO A 77 -0.64 -2.89 -19.82
N VAL A 78 -0.58 -2.44 -18.56
CA VAL A 78 -1.59 -1.56 -17.94
C VAL A 78 -0.94 -0.40 -17.19
N ILE A 79 -1.70 0.68 -16.98
CA ILE A 79 -1.31 1.75 -16.07
C ILE A 79 -1.99 1.62 -14.71
N LYS A 80 -1.49 2.36 -13.73
CA LYS A 80 -1.98 2.35 -12.34
C LYS A 80 -3.49 2.56 -12.23
N THR A 81 -4.06 3.43 -13.06
CA THR A 81 -5.51 3.73 -13.04
C THR A 81 -6.36 2.55 -13.46
N ASP A 82 -5.89 1.73 -14.40
CA ASP A 82 -6.62 0.54 -14.88
C ASP A 82 -6.73 -0.47 -13.73
N ILE A 83 -5.61 -0.73 -13.04
CA ILE A 83 -5.55 -1.63 -11.88
C ILE A 83 -6.51 -1.18 -10.76
N TYR A 84 -6.59 0.13 -10.50
CA TYR A 84 -7.51 0.64 -9.48
C TYR A 84 -8.97 0.47 -9.83
N ASN A 85 -9.32 0.58 -11.12
CA ASN A 85 -10.69 0.44 -11.57
C ASN A 85 -11.13 -1.03 -11.61
N ASP A 86 -10.23 -1.92 -12.01
CA ASP A 86 -10.62 -3.30 -12.36
C ASP A 86 -10.30 -4.33 -11.26
N VAL A 87 -9.34 -4.05 -10.37
CA VAL A 87 -8.94 -4.98 -9.30
C VAL A 87 -9.45 -4.53 -7.95
N ALA A 88 -8.95 -3.38 -7.45
CA ALA A 88 -9.44 -2.77 -6.21
C ALA A 88 -8.94 -1.34 -6.02
N ARG A 89 -9.82 -0.46 -5.52
CA ARG A 89 -9.47 0.89 -5.08
C ARG A 89 -8.91 0.88 -3.66
N SER A 90 -7.63 0.55 -3.52
CA SER A 90 -6.95 0.49 -2.22
C SER A 90 -5.62 1.24 -2.25
N SER A 91 -5.35 2.08 -1.24
CA SER A 91 -4.08 2.81 -1.11
C SER A 91 -2.87 1.88 -1.07
N SER A 92 -3.04 0.66 -0.54
CA SER A 92 -1.99 -0.36 -0.50
C SER A 92 -1.75 -1.07 -1.84
N MET A 93 -2.47 -0.74 -2.92
CA MET A 93 -2.27 -1.39 -4.22
C MET A 93 -0.88 -1.09 -4.80
N LEU A 94 -0.34 0.10 -4.54
CA LEU A 94 1.02 0.44 -4.94
C LEU A 94 2.05 -0.48 -4.29
N GLU A 95 1.98 -0.64 -2.97
CA GLU A 95 2.88 -1.53 -2.24
C GLU A 95 2.85 -2.97 -2.80
N ARG A 96 1.68 -3.42 -3.27
CA ARG A 96 1.54 -4.75 -3.89
C ARG A 96 2.22 -4.84 -5.25
N ILE A 97 2.11 -3.81 -6.08
CA ILE A 97 2.78 -3.76 -7.38
C ILE A 97 4.30 -3.72 -7.17
N ASP A 98 4.77 -2.95 -6.17
CA ASP A 98 6.17 -2.91 -5.78
C ASP A 98 6.65 -4.29 -5.26
N ASP A 99 5.84 -4.98 -4.43
CA ASP A 99 6.12 -6.36 -4.00
C ASP A 99 6.24 -7.32 -5.19
N LEU A 100 5.38 -7.20 -6.20
CA LEU A 100 5.44 -8.02 -7.42
C LEU A 100 6.67 -7.71 -8.29
N GLU A 101 7.09 -6.45 -8.34
CA GLU A 101 8.31 -6.04 -9.05
C GLU A 101 9.55 -6.59 -8.33
N GLU A 102 9.61 -6.48 -6.99
CA GLU A 102 10.67 -7.05 -6.16
C GLU A 102 10.75 -8.58 -6.33
N MET A 103 9.61 -9.25 -6.44
CA MET A 103 9.53 -10.69 -6.73
C MET A 103 9.90 -11.03 -8.19
N GLY A 104 10.07 -10.04 -9.08
CA GLY A 104 10.35 -10.21 -10.50
C GLY A 104 9.16 -10.77 -11.30
N ILE A 105 7.94 -10.67 -10.77
CA ILE A 105 6.70 -11.08 -11.45
C ILE A 105 6.30 -10.03 -12.48
N VAL A 106 6.49 -8.75 -12.16
CA VAL A 106 6.21 -7.63 -13.07
C VAL A 106 7.46 -6.80 -13.29
N LYS A 107 7.40 -5.94 -14.30
CA LYS A 107 8.37 -4.86 -14.52
C LYS A 107 7.64 -3.55 -14.73
N ILE A 108 8.09 -2.50 -14.05
CA ILE A 108 7.49 -1.18 -14.11
C ILE A 108 8.36 -0.26 -14.97
N TYR A 109 7.73 0.40 -15.93
CA TYR A 109 8.37 1.39 -16.79
C TYR A 109 7.84 2.78 -16.47
N ALA A 110 8.73 3.72 -16.19
CA ALA A 110 8.38 5.13 -16.13
C ALA A 110 8.21 5.67 -17.54
N THR A 111 7.11 6.37 -17.80
CA THR A 111 6.94 7.10 -19.06
C THR A 111 7.41 8.55 -18.87
N GLY A 112 7.78 9.22 -19.97
CA GLY A 112 8.15 10.64 -19.95
C GLY A 112 7.01 11.60 -19.58
N ARG A 113 5.80 11.09 -19.35
CA ARG A 113 4.67 11.86 -18.80
C ARG A 113 4.61 11.65 -17.30
N THR A 114 4.54 12.75 -16.55
CA THR A 114 4.49 12.75 -15.08
C THR A 114 3.43 11.78 -14.56
N ASN A 115 3.81 10.92 -13.61
CA ASN A 115 2.95 9.95 -12.91
C ASN A 115 2.40 8.74 -13.71
N ASN A 116 2.78 8.56 -14.96
CA ASN A 116 2.39 7.36 -15.72
C ASN A 116 3.47 6.28 -15.63
N LYS A 117 3.24 5.32 -14.72
CA LYS A 117 3.97 4.05 -14.64
C LYS A 117 3.19 2.97 -15.40
N VAL A 118 3.85 2.31 -16.35
CA VAL A 118 3.29 1.17 -17.09
C VAL A 118 3.80 -0.11 -16.45
N VAL A 119 2.88 -0.99 -16.07
CA VAL A 119 3.16 -2.30 -15.47
C VAL A 119 3.06 -3.36 -16.55
N THR A 120 4.08 -4.21 -16.65
CA THR A 120 4.15 -5.31 -17.62
C THR A 120 4.45 -6.62 -16.91
N MET A 121 4.00 -7.73 -17.48
CA MET A 121 4.30 -9.07 -16.99
C MET A 121 5.66 -9.53 -17.49
N THR A 122 6.48 -10.11 -16.61
CA THR A 122 7.69 -10.83 -17.00
C THR A 122 7.36 -12.27 -17.40
N ASP A 123 8.30 -12.97 -18.06
CA ASP A 123 8.15 -14.41 -18.32
C ASP A 123 7.98 -15.22 -17.03
N LYS A 124 8.69 -14.82 -15.96
CA LYS A 124 8.53 -15.40 -14.62
C LYS A 124 7.11 -15.17 -14.11
N GLY A 125 6.59 -13.95 -14.27
CA GLY A 125 5.23 -13.63 -13.86
C GLY A 125 4.19 -14.45 -14.60
N ARG A 126 4.33 -14.63 -15.92
CA ARG A 126 3.40 -15.45 -16.72
C ARG A 126 3.38 -16.91 -16.27
N LYS A 127 4.54 -17.47 -15.92
CA LYS A 127 4.63 -18.81 -15.33
C LYS A 127 3.89 -18.89 -13.99
N VAL A 128 4.05 -17.89 -13.13
CA VAL A 128 3.32 -17.81 -11.85
C VAL A 128 1.81 -17.70 -12.10
N ALA A 129 1.36 -16.83 -13.00
CA ALA A 129 -0.04 -16.67 -13.32
C ALA A 129 -0.67 -17.97 -13.84
N LYS A 130 0.06 -18.72 -14.68
CA LYS A 130 -0.38 -20.04 -15.14
C LYS A 130 -0.63 -21.00 -13.98
N ILE A 131 0.29 -21.08 -13.02
CA ILE A 131 0.14 -21.93 -11.82
C ILE A 131 -1.08 -21.49 -10.99
N VAL A 132 -1.26 -20.17 -10.81
CA VAL A 132 -2.43 -19.64 -10.07
C VAL A 132 -3.74 -20.02 -10.78
N ARG A 133 -3.81 -19.94 -12.11
CA ARG A 133 -5.00 -20.38 -12.87
C ARG A 133 -5.25 -21.88 -12.70
N GLU A 134 -4.20 -22.70 -12.74
CA GLU A 134 -4.32 -24.14 -12.54
C GLU A 134 -4.84 -24.47 -11.13
N MET A 135 -4.34 -23.79 -10.10
CA MET A 135 -4.88 -23.91 -8.74
C MET A 135 -6.36 -23.55 -8.65
N VAL A 136 -6.79 -22.47 -9.32
CA VAL A 136 -8.20 -22.05 -9.36
C VAL A 136 -9.06 -23.07 -10.09
N SER A 137 -8.60 -23.58 -11.25
CA SER A 137 -9.30 -24.63 -12.00
C SER A 137 -9.55 -25.86 -11.13
N ILE A 138 -8.51 -26.37 -10.46
CA ILE A 138 -8.62 -27.53 -9.55
C ILE A 138 -9.62 -27.26 -8.42
N ALA A 139 -9.67 -26.03 -7.89
CA ALA A 139 -10.62 -25.68 -6.85
C ALA A 139 -12.07 -25.61 -7.36
N GLU A 140 -12.27 -25.19 -8.61
CA GLU A 140 -13.58 -25.08 -9.26
C GLU A 140 -14.12 -26.42 -9.78
N ASP A 141 -13.23 -27.35 -10.16
CA ASP A 141 -13.53 -28.67 -10.73
C ASP A 141 -14.23 -29.65 -9.75
N ASN A 142 -14.50 -29.24 -8.51
CA ASN A 142 -15.28 -30.02 -7.53
C ASN A 142 -16.80 -29.70 -7.57
N ARG A 143 -17.34 -29.35 -8.74
CA ARG A 143 -18.77 -29.06 -8.94
C ARG A 143 -19.51 -30.18 -9.68
#